data_AF-A0AA43I6N0-F1
#
_entry.id   AF-A0AA43I6N0-F1
#
_cell.length_a   1.000
_cell.length_b   1.000
_cell.length_c   1.000
_cell.angle_alpha   90.00
_cell.angle_beta   90.00
_cell.angle_gamma   90.00
#
_symmetry.space_group_name_H-M   'P 1'
#
loop_
_entity.id
_entity.type
_entity.pdbx_description
1 polymer ?
#
loop_
_entity_poly.entity_id
_entity_poly.type
_entity_poly.pdbx_seq_one_letter_code
_entity_poly.pdbx_strand_id
1 'polypeptide(L)'
;MILDLFNREIIGYSCGEKKDAAWVKETFSRIPYPLTDVKLFHTDRGKEFDNQAIDEILNGFTITRSLSKKGCPYDNTVAEST
;
A
#
# COMPACT_ATOMS: atom_id res chain seq x y z
N MET A 1 3.10 5.68 -0.86
CA MET A 1 4.28 5.20 -0.13
C MET A 1 3.90 3.92 0.60
N ILE A 2 4.83 2.98 0.73
CA ILE A 2 4.69 1.69 1.40
C ILE A 2 5.81 1.65 2.44
N LEU A 3 5.42 1.42 3.69
CA LEU A 3 6.31 1.36 4.83
C LEU A 3 6.30 -0.07 5.39
N ASP A 4 7.49 -0.65 5.54
CA ASP A 4 7.68 -1.86 6.31
C ASP A 4 7.66 -1.49 7.80
N LEU A 5 6.65 -1.91 8.54
CA LEU A 5 6.53 -1.60 9.97
C LEU A 5 7.50 -2.39 10.85
N PHE A 6 7.97 -3.55 10.39
CA PHE A 6 8.92 -4.38 11.14
C PHE A 6 10.31 -3.75 11.09
N ASN A 7 10.75 -3.37 9.90
CA ASN A 7 12.07 -2.76 9.68
C ASN A 7 12.06 -1.23 9.82
N ARG A 8 10.88 -0.60 9.82
CA ARG A 8 10.68 0.87 9.76
C ARG A 8 11.33 1.51 8.53
N GLU A 9 11.26 0.82 7.40
CA GLU A 9 11.88 1.25 6.13
C GLU A 9 10.83 1.55 5.07
N ILE A 10 11.08 2.60 4.29
CA ILE A 10 10.27 2.88 3.10
C ILE A 10 10.71 1.90 2.00
N ILE A 11 9.88 0.91 1.73
CA ILE A 11 10.17 -0.18 0.77
C ILE A 11 9.55 0.06 -0.61
N GLY A 12 8.70 1.07 -0.75
CA GLY A 12 8.08 1.40 -2.02
C GLY A 12 7.50 2.81 -1.97
N TYR A 13 7.82 3.64 -2.93
CA TYR A 13 7.17 4.93 -3.09
C TYR A 13 7.12 5.28 -4.57
N SER A 14 6.10 6.05 -4.93
CA SER A 14 5.96 6.61 -6.27
C SER A 14 5.17 7.92 -6.14
N CYS A 15 5.58 8.96 -6.89
CA CYS A 15 4.95 10.29 -6.88
C CYS A 15 4.63 10.73 -8.32
N GLY A 16 3.36 11.03 -8.60
CA GLY A 16 2.90 11.47 -9.92
C GLY A 16 1.48 12.05 -9.91
N GLU A 17 1.11 12.71 -11.01
CA GLU A 17 -0.12 13.50 -11.13
C GLU A 17 -1.41 12.67 -11.17
N LYS A 18 -1.34 11.40 -11.60
CA LYS A 18 -2.48 10.47 -11.63
C LYS A 18 -2.12 9.16 -10.95
N LYS A 19 -2.90 8.80 -9.94
CA LYS A 19 -2.78 7.56 -9.17
C LYS A 19 -3.62 6.47 -9.86
N ASP A 20 -3.07 5.85 -10.91
CA ASP A 20 -3.74 4.80 -11.70
C ASP A 20 -3.24 3.37 -11.37
N ALA A 21 -3.86 2.34 -11.97
CA ALA A 21 -3.49 0.94 -11.77
C ALA A 21 -2.03 0.60 -12.12
N ALA A 22 -1.44 1.26 -13.12
CA ALA A 22 -0.05 1.00 -13.52
C ALA A 22 0.91 1.47 -12.42
N TRP A 23 0.60 2.59 -11.78
CA TRP A 23 1.35 3.13 -10.66
C TRP A 23 1.31 2.23 -9.43
N VAL A 24 0.15 1.65 -9.13
CA VAL A 24 0.02 0.66 -8.06
C VAL A 24 0.96 -0.50 -8.33
N LYS A 25 0.90 -1.09 -9.53
CA LYS A 25 1.75 -2.23 -9.92
C LYS A 25 3.24 -1.92 -9.83
N GLU A 26 3.67 -0.77 -10.32
CA GLU A 26 5.07 -0.34 -10.23
C GLU A 26 5.54 -0.15 -8.78
N THR A 27 4.67 0.39 -7.92
CA THR A 27 5.03 0.58 -6.50
C THR A 27 5.20 -0.77 -5.80
N PHE A 28 4.34 -1.75 -6.10
CA PHE A 28 4.47 -3.11 -5.57
C PHE A 28 5.71 -3.83 -6.12
N SER A 29 6.12 -3.59 -7.37
CA SER A 29 7.31 -4.24 -7.94
C SER A 29 8.63 -3.72 -7.36
N ARG A 30 8.62 -2.61 -6.63
CA ARG A 30 9.79 -2.04 -5.95
C ARG A 30 10.05 -2.67 -4.58
N ILE A 31 9.10 -3.45 -4.04
CA ILE A 31 9.26 -4.12 -2.75
C ILE A 31 10.43 -5.12 -2.87
N PRO A 32 11.47 -5.04 -2.01
CA PRO A 32 12.72 -5.77 -2.19
C PRO A 32 12.65 -7.25 -1.76
N TYR A 33 11.45 -7.76 -1.43
CA TYR A 33 11.22 -9.13 -1.00
C TYR A 33 9.94 -9.70 -1.61
N PRO A 34 9.77 -11.04 -1.63
CA PRO A 34 8.60 -11.68 -2.19
C PRO A 34 7.31 -11.21 -1.49
N LEU A 35 6.30 -10.83 -2.28
CA LEU A 35 4.98 -10.48 -1.76
C LEU A 35 4.29 -11.66 -1.07
N THR A 36 4.71 -12.90 -1.35
CA THR A 36 4.29 -14.11 -0.65
C THR A 36 4.66 -14.12 0.84
N ASP A 37 5.66 -13.33 1.24
CA ASP A 37 6.09 -13.24 2.64
C ASP A 37 5.28 -12.17 3.41
N VAL A 38 4.49 -11.36 2.70
CA VAL A 38 3.64 -10.31 3.27
C VAL A 38 2.31 -10.91 3.68
N LYS A 39 1.96 -10.84 4.96
CA LYS A 39 0.67 -11.37 5.47
C LYS A 39 -0.42 -10.32 5.55
N LEU A 40 -0.05 -9.07 5.79
CA LEU A 40 -0.96 -7.97 6.05
C LEU A 40 -0.49 -6.73 5.31
N PHE A 41 -1.40 -6.07 4.60
CA PHE A 41 -1.15 -4.81 3.93
C PHE A 41 -2.20 -3.79 4.39
N HIS A 42 -1.75 -2.66 4.95
CA HIS A 42 -2.65 -1.59 5.41
C HIS A 42 -2.72 -0.48 4.37
N THR A 43 -3.91 -0.10 3.94
CA THR A 43 -4.13 1.04 3.03
C THR A 43 -5.19 1.98 3.57
N ASP A 44 -5.13 3.24 3.15
CA ASP A 44 -6.27 4.12 3.33
C ASP A 44 -7.45 3.71 2.44
N ARG A 45 -8.62 4.29 2.75
CA ARG A 45 -9.84 4.20 1.93
C ARG A 45 -9.94 5.36 0.92
N GLY A 46 -8.83 6.05 0.63
CA GLY A 46 -8.84 7.17 -0.28
C GLY A 46 -9.35 6.74 -1.66
N LYS A 47 -10.23 7.54 -2.26
CA LYS A 47 -10.57 7.41 -3.69
C LYS A 47 -9.38 7.74 -4.59
N GLU A 48 -8.31 8.24 -3.99
CA GLU A 48 -7.07 8.61 -4.64
C GLU A 48 -6.34 7.40 -5.20
N PHE A 49 -6.54 6.18 -4.70
CA PHE A 49 -5.88 4.99 -5.25
C PHE A 49 -6.85 4.14 -6.07
N ASP A 50 -6.31 3.48 -7.08
CA ASP A 50 -7.01 2.40 -7.77
C ASP A 50 -7.13 1.19 -6.83
N ASN A 51 -8.19 1.22 -6.02
CA ASN A 51 -8.49 0.18 -5.04
C ASN A 51 -8.69 -1.19 -5.68
N GLN A 52 -9.13 -1.24 -6.95
CA GLN A 52 -9.30 -2.50 -7.67
C GLN A 52 -7.92 -3.11 -7.97
N ALA A 53 -6.97 -2.33 -8.49
CA ALA A 53 -5.63 -2.82 -8.76
C ALA A 53 -4.93 -3.32 -7.49
N ILE A 54 -5.14 -2.64 -6.36
CA ILE A 54 -4.62 -3.08 -5.06
C ILE A 54 -5.27 -4.42 -4.66
N ASP A 55 -6.60 -4.54 -4.73
CA ASP A 55 -7.30 -5.77 -4.37
C ASP A 55 -6.87 -6.97 -5.23
N GLU A 56 -6.69 -6.76 -6.53
CA GLU A 56 -6.21 -7.81 -7.45
C GLU A 56 -4.83 -8.34 -7.03
N ILE A 57 -3.90 -7.45 -6.69
CA ILE A 57 -2.55 -7.84 -6.24
C ILE A 57 -2.65 -8.58 -4.89
N LEU A 58 -3.33 -7.99 -3.90
CA LEU A 58 -3.41 -8.59 -2.56
C LEU A 58 -4.06 -9.97 -2.59
N ASN A 59 -5.13 -10.14 -3.37
CA ASN A 59 -5.79 -11.44 -3.55
C ASN A 59 -4.88 -12.45 -4.25
N GLY A 60 -4.14 -12.03 -5.29
CA GLY A 60 -3.20 -12.89 -6.02
C GLY A 60 -2.08 -13.46 -5.15
N PHE A 61 -1.67 -12.72 -4.11
CA PHE A 61 -0.64 -13.15 -3.15
C PHE A 61 -1.20 -13.64 -1.81
N THR A 62 -2.53 -13.77 -1.67
CA THR A 62 -3.21 -14.17 -0.41
C THR A 62 -2.86 -13.25 0.78
N ILE A 63 -2.68 -11.96 0.51
CA ILE A 63 -2.34 -10.95 1.51
C ILE A 63 -3.64 -10.41 2.12
N THR A 64 -3.70 -10.37 3.45
CA THR A 64 -4.86 -9.76 4.13
C THR A 64 -4.82 -8.25 3.98
N ARG A 65 -5.90 -7.66 3.49
CA ARG A 65 -6.06 -6.20 3.41
C ARG A 65 -6.62 -5.65 4.73
N SER A 66 -5.93 -4.66 5.29
CA SER A 66 -6.41 -3.82 6.39
C SER A 66 -6.68 -2.41 5.86
N LEU A 67 -7.78 -1.79 6.31
CA LEU A 67 -8.20 -0.48 5.84
C LEU A 67 -8.29 0.50 7.00
N SER A 68 -7.88 1.75 6.78
CA SER A 68 -8.13 2.83 7.72
C SER A 68 -9.64 3.07 7.92
N LYS A 69 -10.01 3.66 9.07
CA LYS A 69 -11.39 4.07 9.32
C LYS A 69 -11.77 5.22 8.39
N LYS A 70 -13.02 5.18 7.91
CA LYS A 70 -13.58 6.22 7.04
C LYS A 70 -13.54 7.58 7.77
N GLY A 71 -12.87 8.57 7.18
CA GLY A 71 -12.79 9.92 7.74
C GLY A 71 -11.74 10.10 8.85
N CYS A 72 -10.87 9.10 9.09
CA CYS A 72 -9.76 9.20 10.03
C CYS A 72 -8.42 9.19 9.28
N PRO A 73 -7.92 10.35 8.81
CA PRO A 73 -6.57 10.46 8.24
C PRO A 73 -5.48 10.02 9.25
N TYR A 74 -5.80 10.05 10.55
CA TYR A 74 -4.89 9.66 11.63
C TYR A 74 -4.53 8.16 11.68
N ASP A 75 -5.31 7.28 11.04
CA ASP A 75 -4.99 5.84 11.02
C ASP A 75 -3.78 5.55 10.11
N ASN A 76 -3.48 6.44 9.15
CA ASN A 76 -2.29 6.38 8.30
C ASN A 76 -1.09 7.13 8.89
N THR A 77 -1.20 7.69 10.11
CA THR A 77 -0.18 8.59 10.69
C THR A 77 1.21 7.97 10.78
N VAL A 78 1.34 6.65 10.89
CA VAL A 78 2.66 5.99 10.88
C VAL A 78 3.37 6.14 9.53
N ALA A 79 2.62 6.13 8.42
CA ALA A 79 3.15 6.42 7.10
C ALA A 79 3.27 7.93 6.83
N GLU A 80 2.43 8.78 7.42
CA GLU A 80 2.44 10.23 7.15
C GLU A 80 3.33 11.07 8.09
N SER A 81 3.88 10.49 9.17
CA SER A 81 4.74 11.21 10.13
C SER A 81 6.25 11.18 9.79
N THR A 82 6.60 10.86 8.54
CA THR A 82 8.00 10.83 8.07
C THR A 82 8.34 12.07 7.26
#